data_AF-F0BE99-F1
#
_entry.id   AF-F0BE99-F1
#
_cell.length_a   1.000
_cell.length_b   1.000
_cell.length_c   1.000
_cell.angle_alpha   90.00
_cell.angle_beta   90.00
_cell.angle_gamma   90.00
#
_symmetry.space_group_name_H-M   'P 1'
#
loop_
_entity.id
_entity.type
_entity.pdbx_description
1 polymer ?
#
loop_
_entity_poly.entity_id
_entity_poly.type
_entity_poly.pdbx_seq_one_letter_code
_entity_poly.pdbx_strand_id
1 'polypeptide(L)'
;MDIKDCRDAMAAATPAGSSSLQARQAHRRGRCQHARDLLLGVSGLHLGDNAGTVVQTLHTMRIALLLLLLIALLPATALALDVHEGDLLFVTAARTGLSGAIDDATATQGEPSFDHVALVAHAGDTEVVLHADEQGSREQALATFIAEASAKQRQIVVYRLTPAYRPAIPHAIAQARRMLGKPYNDTYVQDDNSYYCSDFIERAFRAHQVFALQPMNFKNPQTGNVSPYWTEFYRSKGMAVPQGLPGTNPNDMAKAAALRMVGRLN
;
A
#
# COMPACT_ATOMS: atom_id res chain seq x y z
N MET A 1 45.82 -23.91 6.80
CA MET A 1 46.69 -22.81 7.25
C MET A 1 45.94 -21.52 6.95
N ASP A 2 44.90 -21.11 7.69
CA ASP A 2 44.57 -21.20 9.14
C ASP A 2 45.07 -19.98 9.96
N ILE A 3 44.45 -19.72 11.13
CA ILE A 3 44.52 -18.52 12.01
C ILE A 3 43.55 -17.40 11.53
N LYS A 4 42.42 -17.04 12.18
CA LYS A 4 41.80 -17.26 13.52
C LYS A 4 42.12 -16.24 14.63
N ASP A 5 41.05 -15.80 15.29
CA ASP A 5 40.90 -15.11 16.59
C ASP A 5 41.47 -13.69 16.81
N CYS A 6 40.58 -12.80 17.27
CA CYS A 6 40.77 -12.11 18.55
C CYS A 6 39.40 -11.91 19.25
N ARG A 7 39.34 -12.16 20.56
CA ARG A 7 38.09 -12.31 21.36
C ARG A 7 38.07 -11.40 22.60
N ASP A 8 36.85 -11.05 23.00
CA ASP A 8 36.29 -10.93 24.36
C ASP A 8 37.01 -10.13 25.48
N ALA A 9 36.27 -9.19 26.08
CA ALA A 9 35.97 -9.04 27.53
C ALA A 9 35.29 -7.68 27.81
N MET A 10 34.45 -7.41 28.83
CA MET A 10 33.43 -8.08 29.66
C MET A 10 33.25 -7.21 30.94
N ALA A 11 32.01 -7.02 31.42
CA ALA A 11 31.63 -6.64 32.82
C ALA A 11 32.06 -5.23 33.36
N ALA A 12 31.38 -4.58 34.32
CA ALA A 12 30.03 -4.71 34.91
C ALA A 12 29.69 -3.48 35.82
N ALA A 13 28.49 -3.49 36.43
CA ALA A 13 28.08 -2.83 37.70
C ALA A 13 27.53 -1.37 37.71
N THR A 14 26.22 -1.29 37.92
CA THR A 14 25.45 -0.29 38.71
C THR A 14 25.56 -0.59 40.24
N PRO A 15 24.91 0.12 41.21
CA PRO A 15 24.09 1.36 41.17
C PRO A 15 24.35 2.40 42.32
N ALA A 16 23.45 3.40 42.38
CA ALA A 16 22.89 4.07 43.58
C ALA A 16 23.54 5.37 44.12
N GLY A 17 22.66 6.34 44.37
CA GLY A 17 22.90 7.63 45.05
C GLY A 17 21.56 8.39 45.17
N SER A 18 21.17 8.77 46.38
CA SER A 18 19.78 9.11 46.75
C SER A 18 19.63 10.52 47.36
N SER A 19 18.38 10.86 47.73
CA SER A 19 17.93 12.03 48.54
C SER A 19 17.85 13.39 47.84
N SER A 20 17.07 14.37 48.33
CA SER A 20 15.64 14.47 48.70
C SER A 20 15.40 15.88 49.31
N LEU A 21 14.14 16.24 49.61
CA LEU A 21 13.72 17.41 50.44
C LEU A 21 13.98 18.80 49.81
N GLN A 22 13.21 19.87 50.07
CA GLN A 22 11.80 20.11 50.40
C GLN A 22 11.65 21.66 50.51
N ALA A 23 10.52 22.18 50.03
CA ALA A 23 9.85 23.45 50.35
C ALA A 23 10.51 24.53 51.24
N ARG A 24 10.35 25.81 50.85
CA ARG A 24 9.87 26.91 51.73
C ARG A 24 9.32 28.12 50.97
N GLN A 25 8.51 28.93 51.66
CA GLN A 25 7.63 29.96 51.08
C GLN A 25 8.09 31.42 51.33
N ALA A 26 7.64 32.31 50.42
CA ALA A 26 7.06 33.64 50.66
C ALA A 26 7.92 34.88 51.02
N HIS A 27 7.25 36.04 50.80
CA HIS A 27 7.58 37.45 51.12
C HIS A 27 8.58 38.18 50.16
N ARG A 28 8.42 39.47 49.80
CA ARG A 28 7.42 40.51 50.20
C ARG A 28 7.32 41.74 49.25
N ARG A 29 6.08 42.24 49.05
CA ARG A 29 5.58 43.65 48.97
C ARG A 29 6.26 44.78 48.13
N GLY A 30 5.39 45.47 47.37
CA GLY A 30 5.28 46.94 47.20
C GLY A 30 4.05 47.27 46.31
N ARG A 31 2.90 47.79 46.79
CA ARG A 31 2.51 49.19 47.15
C ARG A 31 2.86 50.22 46.05
N CYS A 32 2.02 51.17 45.61
CA CYS A 32 0.80 51.87 46.11
C CYS A 32 -0.05 52.38 44.89
N GLN A 33 -1.22 53.08 44.93
CA GLN A 33 -2.38 53.28 45.85
C GLN A 33 -3.32 54.37 45.21
N HIS A 34 -4.59 54.52 45.67
CA HIS A 34 -5.64 55.51 45.25
C HIS A 34 -6.48 55.09 44.02
N ALA A 35 -7.77 55.44 43.83
CA ALA A 35 -8.87 56.04 44.63
C ALA A 35 -10.19 55.92 43.79
N ARG A 36 -11.45 56.05 44.26
CA ARG A 36 -12.11 56.13 45.59
C ARG A 36 -13.62 55.74 45.43
N ASP A 37 -14.36 55.72 46.54
CA ASP A 37 -15.81 55.94 46.83
C ASP A 37 -16.88 55.97 45.70
N LEU A 38 -18.18 55.71 45.87
CA LEU A 38 -19.10 55.04 46.84
C LEU A 38 -20.55 55.45 46.41
N LEU A 39 -21.59 54.74 46.90
CA LEU A 39 -23.06 55.06 46.87
C LEU A 39 -23.95 54.65 45.67
N LEU A 40 -24.78 53.63 45.93
CA LEU A 40 -26.26 53.62 45.92
C LEU A 40 -27.07 54.13 44.70
N GLY A 41 -27.96 53.26 44.18
CA GLY A 41 -28.95 53.66 43.15
C GLY A 41 -29.99 52.58 42.77
N VAL A 42 -30.99 52.37 43.64
CA VAL A 42 -32.40 51.93 43.41
C VAL A 42 -32.80 51.19 42.11
N SER A 43 -33.38 50.01 42.33
CA SER A 43 -34.49 49.32 41.61
C SER A 43 -34.93 49.74 40.20
N GLY A 44 -35.01 48.76 39.30
CA GLY A 44 -35.84 48.82 38.10
C GLY A 44 -36.12 47.43 37.51
N LEU A 45 -37.31 46.87 37.77
CA LEU A 45 -37.84 45.80 36.91
C LEU A 45 -38.21 46.43 35.56
N HIS A 46 -37.58 46.00 34.49
CA HIS A 46 -38.01 46.32 33.13
C HIS A 46 -38.43 45.03 32.43
N LEU A 47 -39.74 44.87 32.22
CA LEU A 47 -40.25 43.98 31.18
C LEU A 47 -40.08 44.71 29.84
N GLY A 48 -39.16 44.23 29.01
CA GLY A 48 -38.91 44.75 27.66
C GLY A 48 -37.94 43.85 26.88
N ASP A 49 -38.17 43.71 25.58
CA ASP A 49 -37.23 43.19 24.59
C ASP A 49 -36.79 41.70 24.65
N ASN A 50 -37.72 40.81 24.99
CA ASN A 50 -37.61 39.40 24.54
C ASN A 50 -37.56 39.29 23.00
N ALA A 51 -38.17 40.21 22.26
CA ALA A 51 -38.20 40.16 20.79
C ALA A 51 -36.80 40.30 20.16
N GLY A 52 -35.97 41.24 20.62
CA GLY A 52 -34.60 41.43 20.12
C GLY A 52 -33.72 40.20 20.38
N THR A 53 -33.80 39.65 21.59
CA THR A 53 -33.06 38.45 22.01
C THR A 53 -33.48 37.20 21.22
N VAL A 54 -34.77 37.03 20.95
CA VAL A 54 -35.30 35.92 20.12
C VAL A 54 -34.90 36.08 18.65
N VAL A 55 -34.93 37.30 18.10
CA VAL A 55 -34.47 37.55 16.72
C VAL A 55 -32.97 37.29 16.58
N GLN A 56 -32.15 37.70 17.55
CA GLN A 56 -30.70 37.44 17.55
C GLN A 56 -30.39 35.93 17.64
N THR A 57 -31.05 35.19 18.54
CA THR A 57 -30.86 33.74 18.66
C THR A 57 -31.35 32.99 17.40
N LEU A 58 -32.43 33.44 16.76
CA LEU A 58 -32.86 32.85 15.49
C LEU A 58 -31.87 33.11 14.34
N HIS A 59 -31.18 34.27 14.34
CA HIS A 59 -30.10 34.55 13.39
C HIS A 59 -28.84 33.71 13.67
N THR A 60 -28.41 33.58 14.93
CA THR A 60 -27.24 32.73 15.24
C THR A 60 -27.51 31.26 14.98
N MET A 61 -28.72 30.75 15.25
CA MET A 61 -29.13 29.39 14.87
C MET A 61 -29.15 29.18 13.35
N ARG A 62 -29.62 30.17 12.57
CA ARG A 62 -29.56 30.12 11.10
C ARG A 62 -28.13 30.12 10.57
N ILE A 63 -27.25 30.97 11.10
CA ILE A 63 -25.83 31.00 10.73
C ILE A 63 -25.16 29.68 11.11
N ALA A 64 -25.40 29.15 12.31
CA ALA A 64 -24.88 27.86 12.74
C ALA A 64 -25.36 26.71 11.83
N LEU A 65 -26.64 26.68 11.46
CA LEU A 65 -27.21 25.68 10.55
C LEU A 65 -26.60 25.80 9.14
N LEU A 66 -26.42 27.00 8.61
CA LEU A 66 -25.78 27.25 7.31
C LEU A 66 -24.31 26.82 7.31
N LEU A 67 -23.58 27.07 8.40
CA LEU A 67 -22.19 26.60 8.56
C LEU A 67 -22.13 25.06 8.66
N LEU A 68 -23.08 24.42 9.36
CA LEU A 68 -23.17 22.97 9.46
C LEU A 68 -23.51 22.33 8.10
N LEU A 69 -24.39 22.97 7.32
CA LEU A 69 -24.70 22.57 5.94
C LEU A 69 -23.47 22.73 5.02
N LEU A 70 -22.73 23.83 5.16
CA LEU A 70 -21.51 24.10 4.38
C LEU A 70 -20.41 23.06 4.66
N ILE A 71 -20.28 22.61 5.92
CA ILE A 71 -19.36 21.52 6.30
C ILE A 71 -19.82 20.19 5.70
N ALA A 72 -21.13 19.90 5.65
CA ALA A 72 -21.66 18.71 4.99
C ALA A 72 -21.58 18.76 3.44
N LEU A 73 -21.34 19.94 2.87
CA LEU A 73 -21.11 20.19 1.45
C LEU A 73 -19.62 20.19 1.05
N LEU A 74 -18.69 20.06 2.01
CA LEU A 74 -17.29 19.77 1.69
C LEU A 74 -17.22 18.40 1.02
N PRO A 75 -16.60 18.28 -0.18
CA PRO A 75 -16.34 16.98 -0.75
C PRO A 75 -15.45 16.20 0.23
N ALA A 76 -15.85 14.98 0.57
CA ALA A 76 -14.95 14.06 1.24
C ALA A 76 -13.78 13.79 0.28
N THR A 77 -12.67 14.50 0.50
CA THR A 77 -11.42 14.24 -0.21
C THR A 77 -10.95 12.87 0.24
N ALA A 78 -11.36 11.83 -0.50
CA ALA A 78 -10.71 10.54 -0.44
C ALA A 78 -9.22 10.81 -0.69
N LEU A 79 -8.40 10.58 0.34
CA LEU A 79 -6.95 10.66 0.19
C LEU A 79 -6.56 9.68 -0.91
N ALA A 80 -6.06 10.21 -2.03
CA ALA A 80 -5.55 9.39 -3.11
C ALA A 80 -4.47 8.47 -2.55
N LEU A 81 -4.50 7.20 -2.93
CA LEU A 81 -3.59 6.20 -2.41
C LEU A 81 -2.17 6.50 -2.89
N ASP A 82 -1.32 6.91 -1.95
CA ASP A 82 0.07 7.27 -2.21
C ASP A 82 0.94 6.01 -2.44
N VAL A 83 1.52 5.92 -3.63
CA VAL A 83 2.28 4.77 -4.14
C VAL A 83 3.77 5.04 -3.93
N HIS A 84 4.51 4.08 -3.41
CA HIS A 84 5.92 4.26 -3.05
C HIS A 84 6.83 3.39 -3.91
N GLU A 85 8.08 3.82 -4.08
CA GLU A 85 9.11 3.00 -4.72
C GLU A 85 9.25 1.64 -4.02
N GLY A 86 9.22 0.56 -4.81
CA GLY A 86 9.20 -0.80 -4.29
C GLY A 86 7.82 -1.36 -3.95
N ASP A 87 6.74 -0.60 -4.14
CA ASP A 87 5.39 -1.16 -4.16
C ASP A 87 5.17 -2.08 -5.35
N LEU A 88 4.30 -3.06 -5.15
CA LEU A 88 3.83 -3.96 -6.20
C LEU A 88 2.36 -3.65 -6.52
N LEU A 89 2.09 -3.44 -7.80
CA LEU A 89 0.75 -3.16 -8.32
C LEU A 89 0.17 -4.43 -8.92
N PHE A 90 -0.84 -5.00 -8.27
CA PHE A 90 -1.53 -6.20 -8.74
C PHE A 90 -2.83 -5.80 -9.46
N VAL A 91 -3.04 -6.30 -10.68
CA VAL A 91 -4.19 -5.91 -11.52
C VAL A 91 -5.22 -7.04 -11.55
N THR A 92 -6.48 -6.74 -11.22
CA THR A 92 -7.53 -7.77 -11.04
C THR A 92 -7.92 -8.42 -12.36
N ALA A 93 -7.89 -9.76 -12.46
CA ALA A 93 -8.09 -10.52 -13.69
C ALA A 93 -9.33 -10.10 -14.50
N ALA A 94 -9.21 -10.07 -15.83
CA ALA A 94 -10.38 -9.98 -16.69
C ALA A 94 -11.25 -11.26 -16.59
N ARG A 95 -12.57 -11.13 -16.77
CA ARG A 95 -13.53 -12.23 -16.53
C ARG A 95 -13.55 -13.34 -17.60
N THR A 96 -12.70 -13.26 -18.62
CA THR A 96 -12.72 -14.17 -19.79
C THR A 96 -11.31 -14.40 -20.33
N GLY A 97 -11.15 -15.38 -21.22
CA GLY A 97 -9.87 -15.71 -21.86
C GLY A 97 -8.83 -16.25 -20.87
N LEU A 98 -7.56 -15.92 -21.12
CA LEU A 98 -6.43 -16.28 -20.26
C LEU A 98 -6.68 -15.88 -18.80
N SER A 99 -7.15 -14.66 -18.58
CA SER A 99 -7.45 -14.10 -17.27
C SER A 99 -8.49 -14.92 -16.50
N GLY A 100 -9.57 -15.33 -17.16
CA GLY A 100 -10.59 -16.20 -16.57
C GLY A 100 -10.06 -17.61 -16.28
N ALA A 101 -9.18 -18.16 -17.13
CA ALA A 101 -8.57 -19.46 -16.90
C ALA A 101 -7.49 -19.47 -15.79
N ILE A 102 -6.86 -18.33 -15.54
CA ILE A 102 -6.00 -18.08 -14.36
C ILE A 102 -6.88 -17.99 -13.11
N ASP A 103 -7.97 -17.21 -13.18
CA ASP A 103 -8.93 -17.04 -12.08
C ASP A 103 -9.50 -18.39 -11.62
N ASP A 104 -10.07 -19.18 -12.54
CA ASP A 104 -10.59 -20.52 -12.28
C ASP A 104 -9.59 -21.45 -11.57
N ALA A 105 -8.28 -21.31 -11.85
CA ALA A 105 -7.24 -22.20 -11.31
C ALA A 105 -6.63 -21.72 -9.98
N THR A 106 -6.77 -20.44 -9.62
CA THR A 106 -6.02 -19.79 -8.51
C THR A 106 -6.87 -18.93 -7.57
N ALA A 107 -8.13 -18.67 -7.89
CA ALA A 107 -9.05 -17.88 -7.08
C ALA A 107 -9.22 -18.42 -5.66
N THR A 108 -9.40 -17.50 -4.72
CA THR A 108 -9.82 -17.79 -3.33
C THR A 108 -11.14 -17.06 -3.09
N GLN A 109 -12.17 -17.76 -2.59
CA GLN A 109 -13.50 -17.16 -2.51
C GLN A 109 -13.52 -15.92 -1.63
N GLY A 110 -14.01 -14.80 -2.19
CA GLY A 110 -14.09 -13.50 -1.52
C GLY A 110 -12.88 -12.58 -1.77
N GLU A 111 -11.76 -13.09 -2.29
CA GLU A 111 -10.56 -12.31 -2.58
C GLU A 111 -10.51 -11.83 -4.04
N PRO A 112 -9.90 -10.67 -4.34
CA PRO A 112 -9.58 -10.28 -5.71
C PRO A 112 -8.57 -11.25 -6.31
N SER A 113 -8.82 -11.67 -7.55
CA SER A 113 -7.91 -12.48 -8.33
C SER A 113 -7.13 -11.63 -9.31
N PHE A 114 -5.86 -11.93 -9.54
CA PHE A 114 -4.89 -11.13 -10.28
C PHE A 114 -4.24 -11.94 -11.42
N ASP A 115 -4.14 -11.35 -12.61
CA ASP A 115 -3.40 -11.93 -13.75
C ASP A 115 -2.11 -11.16 -14.11
N HIS A 116 -1.91 -9.99 -13.52
CA HIS A 116 -0.76 -9.13 -13.80
C HIS A 116 -0.21 -8.48 -12.53
N VAL A 117 1.11 -8.24 -12.52
CA VAL A 117 1.84 -7.59 -11.43
C VAL A 117 2.97 -6.72 -11.99
N ALA A 118 3.22 -5.57 -11.36
CA ALA A 118 4.26 -4.62 -11.75
C ALA A 118 4.98 -4.02 -10.51
N LEU A 119 6.25 -3.64 -10.65
CA LEU A 119 7.08 -3.02 -9.59
C LEU A 119 7.18 -1.51 -9.80
N VAL A 120 6.83 -0.71 -8.81
CA VAL A 120 6.97 0.75 -8.85
C VAL A 120 8.42 1.19 -8.64
N ALA A 121 8.88 2.12 -9.48
CA ALA A 121 10.21 2.73 -9.44
C ALA A 121 10.18 4.18 -9.95
N HIS A 122 11.30 4.90 -9.85
CA HIS A 122 11.44 6.25 -10.42
C HIS A 122 12.45 6.31 -11.57
N ALA A 123 12.10 7.04 -12.63
CA ALA A 123 12.97 7.44 -13.73
C ALA A 123 13.23 8.95 -13.63
N GLY A 124 14.23 9.35 -12.82
CA GLY A 124 14.36 10.74 -12.38
C GLY A 124 13.16 11.14 -11.53
N ASP A 125 12.52 12.27 -11.86
CA ASP A 125 11.32 12.75 -11.16
C ASP A 125 10.01 12.09 -11.66
N THR A 126 10.09 11.10 -12.55
CA THR A 126 8.90 10.42 -13.13
C THR A 126 8.63 9.08 -12.46
N GLU A 127 7.42 8.88 -11.95
CA GLU A 127 6.94 7.58 -11.49
C GLU A 127 6.71 6.62 -12.66
N VAL A 128 7.32 5.43 -12.56
CA VAL A 128 7.26 4.38 -13.56
C VAL A 128 6.97 3.02 -12.92
N VAL A 129 6.56 2.07 -13.74
CA VAL A 129 6.43 0.66 -13.38
C VAL A 129 7.35 -0.19 -14.25
N LEU A 130 7.99 -1.18 -13.63
CA LEU A 130 8.83 -2.20 -14.25
C LEU A 130 8.06 -3.52 -14.24
N HIS A 131 7.78 -4.08 -15.42
CA HIS A 131 6.96 -5.29 -15.57
C HIS A 131 7.25 -6.02 -16.88
N ALA A 132 6.67 -7.20 -17.05
CA ALA A 132 6.59 -7.90 -18.32
C ALA A 132 5.13 -8.16 -18.70
N ASP A 133 4.74 -7.74 -19.90
CA ASP A 133 3.40 -7.95 -20.49
C ASP A 133 3.50 -8.34 -21.97
N GLU A 134 2.39 -8.30 -22.71
CA GLU A 134 2.33 -8.63 -24.14
C GLU A 134 3.31 -7.86 -25.06
N GLN A 135 3.92 -6.78 -24.59
CA GLN A 135 4.98 -6.02 -25.29
C GLN A 135 6.41 -6.39 -24.84
N GLY A 136 6.56 -7.40 -23.98
CA GLY A 136 7.82 -7.83 -23.36
C GLY A 136 8.09 -7.16 -22.00
N SER A 137 9.31 -7.32 -21.48
CA SER A 137 9.76 -6.65 -20.26
C SER A 137 10.08 -5.18 -20.53
N ARG A 138 9.37 -4.27 -19.88
CA ARG A 138 9.42 -2.82 -20.16
C ARG A 138 9.28 -1.95 -18.91
N GLU A 139 9.74 -0.72 -19.05
CA GLU A 139 9.40 0.40 -18.17
C GLU A 139 8.20 1.14 -18.78
N GLN A 140 7.21 1.49 -17.96
CA GLN A 140 6.00 2.23 -18.38
C GLN A 140 5.72 3.37 -17.40
N ALA A 141 5.29 4.54 -17.87
CA ALA A 141 4.83 5.60 -16.99
C ALA A 141 3.63 5.15 -16.14
N LEU A 142 3.67 5.38 -14.83
CA LEU A 142 2.64 4.91 -13.89
C LEU A 142 1.23 5.38 -14.29
N ALA A 143 1.10 6.65 -14.72
CA ALA A 143 -0.16 7.21 -15.19
C ALA A 143 -0.74 6.46 -16.40
N THR A 144 0.11 6.02 -17.34
CA THR A 144 -0.31 5.23 -18.52
C THR A 144 -0.79 3.84 -18.10
N PHE A 145 -0.07 3.18 -17.19
CA PHE A 145 -0.45 1.87 -16.64
C PHE A 145 -1.82 1.92 -15.95
N ILE A 146 -2.08 2.96 -15.14
CA ILE A 146 -3.37 3.18 -14.48
C ILE A 146 -4.48 3.46 -15.51
N ALA A 147 -4.21 4.26 -16.53
CA ALA A 147 -5.18 4.56 -17.59
C ALA A 147 -5.56 3.31 -18.40
N GLU A 148 -4.59 2.46 -18.76
CA GLU A 148 -4.82 1.20 -19.47
C GLU A 148 -5.65 0.20 -18.65
N ALA A 149 -5.36 0.05 -17.35
CA ALA A 149 -6.16 -0.78 -16.46
C ALA A 149 -7.60 -0.25 -16.34
N SER A 150 -7.76 1.06 -16.15
CA SER A 150 -9.07 1.71 -16.04
C SER A 150 -9.90 1.58 -17.32
N ALA A 151 -9.27 1.75 -18.50
CA ALA A 151 -9.92 1.57 -19.80
C ALA A 151 -10.38 0.12 -20.02
N LYS A 152 -9.64 -0.86 -19.50
CA LYS A 152 -10.02 -2.29 -19.48
C LYS A 152 -11.01 -2.64 -18.35
N GLN A 153 -11.49 -1.64 -17.58
CA GLN A 153 -12.36 -1.79 -16.39
C GLN A 153 -11.77 -2.68 -15.29
N ARG A 154 -10.44 -2.60 -15.09
CA ARG A 154 -9.69 -3.43 -14.14
C ARG A 154 -9.18 -2.60 -12.97
N GLN A 155 -9.24 -3.19 -11.77
CA GLN A 155 -8.76 -2.56 -10.55
C GLN A 155 -7.27 -2.86 -10.34
N ILE A 156 -6.55 -1.89 -9.78
CA ILE A 156 -5.18 -2.01 -9.32
C ILE A 156 -5.19 -2.00 -7.80
N VAL A 157 -4.58 -3.02 -7.19
CA VAL A 157 -4.41 -3.14 -5.74
C VAL A 157 -2.92 -2.99 -5.41
N VAL A 158 -2.61 -2.03 -4.53
CA VAL A 158 -1.24 -1.75 -4.10
C VAL A 158 -0.88 -2.68 -2.94
N TYR A 159 0.24 -3.38 -3.08
CA TYR A 159 0.87 -4.15 -2.02
C TYR A 159 2.26 -3.59 -1.72
N ARG A 160 2.60 -3.49 -0.44
CA ARG A 160 3.88 -2.92 0.03
C ARG A 160 4.69 -3.96 0.80
N LEU A 161 6.00 -3.97 0.61
CA LEU A 161 6.89 -4.83 1.38
C LEU A 161 6.83 -4.51 2.88
N THR A 162 6.75 -5.57 3.69
CA THR A 162 6.89 -5.47 5.15
C THR A 162 8.29 -4.97 5.50
N PRO A 163 8.49 -4.32 6.67
CA PRO A 163 9.76 -3.66 7.00
C PRO A 163 11.01 -4.55 6.85
N ALA A 164 10.87 -5.86 7.08
CA ALA A 164 11.97 -6.84 6.95
C ALA A 164 12.52 -6.96 5.51
N TYR A 165 11.68 -6.79 4.49
CA TYR A 165 12.07 -6.98 3.08
C TYR A 165 12.33 -5.68 2.32
N ARG A 166 12.00 -4.51 2.88
CA ARG A 166 12.29 -3.20 2.24
C ARG A 166 13.76 -2.99 1.84
N PRO A 167 14.79 -3.48 2.57
CA PRO A 167 16.17 -3.37 2.12
C PRO A 167 16.47 -4.02 0.75
N ALA A 168 15.61 -4.90 0.24
CA ALA A 168 15.74 -5.50 -1.08
C ALA A 168 15.39 -4.56 -2.24
N ILE A 169 14.62 -3.49 -2.00
CA ILE A 169 14.03 -2.63 -3.05
C ILE A 169 15.10 -2.05 -4.01
N PRO A 170 16.22 -1.45 -3.55
CA PRO A 170 17.19 -0.85 -4.47
C PRO A 170 17.86 -1.88 -5.39
N HIS A 171 18.17 -3.08 -4.86
CA HIS A 171 18.72 -4.16 -5.66
C HIS A 171 17.68 -4.71 -6.65
N ALA A 172 16.44 -4.88 -6.22
CA ALA A 172 15.37 -5.40 -7.06
C ALA A 172 15.05 -4.47 -8.24
N ILE A 173 15.00 -3.16 -8.03
CA ILE A 173 14.84 -2.17 -9.11
C ILE A 173 16.05 -2.20 -10.06
N ALA A 174 17.27 -2.27 -9.54
CA ALA A 174 18.46 -2.40 -10.37
C ALA A 174 18.49 -3.69 -11.19
N GLN A 175 17.99 -4.81 -10.65
CA GLN A 175 17.86 -6.08 -11.36
C GLN A 175 16.73 -6.03 -12.40
N ALA A 176 15.56 -5.50 -12.04
CA ALA A 176 14.43 -5.30 -12.96
C ALA A 176 14.84 -4.46 -14.18
N ARG A 177 15.62 -3.38 -13.98
CA ARG A 177 16.18 -2.57 -15.08
C ARG A 177 17.15 -3.33 -15.99
N ARG A 178 17.97 -4.24 -15.45
CA ARG A 178 18.84 -5.14 -16.25
C ARG A 178 18.06 -6.19 -17.05
N MET A 179 16.81 -6.43 -16.69
CA MET A 179 15.94 -7.45 -17.29
C MET A 179 14.99 -6.93 -18.37
N LEU A 180 15.00 -5.62 -18.65
CA LEU A 180 14.16 -4.99 -19.68
C LEU A 180 14.59 -5.35 -21.11
N GLY A 181 13.66 -5.22 -22.06
CA GLY A 181 13.89 -5.46 -23.49
C GLY A 181 13.82 -6.93 -23.93
N LYS A 182 13.43 -7.85 -23.03
CA LYS A 182 13.24 -9.28 -23.34
C LYS A 182 11.80 -9.56 -23.77
N PRO A 183 11.55 -10.49 -24.70
CA PRO A 183 10.19 -10.89 -25.09
C PRO A 183 9.32 -11.40 -23.93
N TYR A 184 8.01 -11.38 -24.13
CA TYR A 184 7.07 -12.00 -23.21
C TYR A 184 7.16 -13.52 -23.27
N ASN A 185 7.07 -14.18 -22.12
CA ASN A 185 7.02 -15.62 -22.02
C ASN A 185 5.58 -16.10 -21.87
N ASP A 186 4.97 -16.50 -22.97
CA ASP A 186 3.60 -17.01 -22.99
C ASP A 186 3.50 -18.51 -22.64
N THR A 187 4.62 -19.18 -22.33
CA THR A 187 4.62 -20.58 -21.89
C THR A 187 4.52 -20.73 -20.36
N TYR A 188 4.76 -19.65 -19.61
CA TYR A 188 4.81 -19.60 -18.14
C TYR A 188 5.84 -20.53 -17.47
N VAL A 189 6.60 -21.31 -18.25
CA VAL A 189 7.78 -22.05 -17.80
C VAL A 189 8.96 -21.09 -17.77
N GLN A 190 9.68 -20.99 -16.65
CA GLN A 190 10.77 -20.02 -16.49
C GLN A 190 11.85 -20.19 -17.57
N ASP A 191 12.20 -19.09 -18.23
CA ASP A 191 13.26 -18.98 -19.23
C ASP A 191 14.11 -17.74 -18.93
N ASP A 192 15.39 -17.76 -19.31
CA ASP A 192 16.31 -16.65 -19.04
C ASP A 192 16.27 -15.57 -20.14
N ASN A 193 15.63 -15.85 -21.27
CA ASN A 193 15.53 -14.95 -22.43
C ASN A 193 14.16 -14.27 -22.59
N SER A 194 13.14 -14.74 -21.89
CA SER A 194 11.77 -14.24 -21.93
C SER A 194 11.09 -14.33 -20.57
N TYR A 195 10.27 -13.33 -20.20
CA TYR A 195 9.63 -13.26 -18.88
C TYR A 195 8.13 -13.07 -18.97
N TYR A 196 7.41 -13.61 -18.00
CA TYR A 196 6.02 -13.22 -17.69
C TYR A 196 5.99 -12.38 -16.42
N CYS A 197 4.85 -11.72 -16.16
CA CYS A 197 4.71 -10.68 -15.14
C CYS A 197 5.27 -11.05 -13.75
N SER A 198 4.88 -12.21 -13.22
CA SER A 198 5.31 -12.64 -11.88
C SER A 198 6.71 -13.27 -11.85
N ASP A 199 7.18 -13.89 -12.94
CA ASP A 199 8.58 -14.35 -13.05
C ASP A 199 9.55 -13.16 -13.09
N PHE A 200 9.20 -12.10 -13.81
CA PHE A 200 9.96 -10.85 -13.82
C PHE A 200 10.11 -10.26 -12.40
N ILE A 201 9.04 -10.24 -11.61
CA ILE A 201 9.06 -9.73 -10.23
C ILE A 201 9.83 -10.68 -9.29
N GLU A 202 9.63 -12.00 -9.38
CA GLU A 202 10.40 -12.95 -8.58
C GLU A 202 11.89 -12.84 -8.89
N ARG A 203 12.29 -12.85 -10.17
CA ARG A 203 13.69 -12.68 -10.61
C ARG A 203 14.31 -11.36 -10.13
N ALA A 204 13.54 -10.28 -10.06
CA ALA A 204 14.01 -9.00 -9.53
C ALA A 204 14.40 -9.13 -8.04
N PHE A 205 13.55 -9.81 -7.25
CA PHE A 205 13.74 -9.96 -5.81
C PHE A 205 14.49 -11.25 -5.38
N ARG A 206 14.82 -12.17 -6.31
CA ARG A 206 15.36 -13.52 -6.04
C ARG A 206 16.58 -13.53 -5.13
N ALA A 207 17.50 -12.57 -5.30
CA ALA A 207 18.71 -12.44 -4.47
C ALA A 207 18.42 -12.20 -2.97
N HIS A 208 17.21 -11.74 -2.64
CA HIS A 208 16.73 -11.50 -1.28
C HIS A 208 15.63 -12.48 -0.84
N GLN A 209 15.32 -13.50 -1.65
CA GLN A 209 14.37 -14.58 -1.34
C GLN A 209 12.97 -14.11 -0.89
N VAL A 210 12.53 -12.94 -1.39
CA VAL A 210 11.22 -12.33 -1.04
C VAL A 210 10.04 -13.18 -1.49
N PHE A 211 10.21 -13.86 -2.62
CA PHE A 211 9.24 -14.76 -3.22
C PHE A 211 9.88 -16.12 -3.46
N ALA A 212 9.06 -17.18 -3.45
CA ALA A 212 9.48 -18.55 -3.68
C ALA A 212 8.67 -19.16 -4.82
N LEU A 213 9.34 -19.93 -5.69
CA LEU A 213 8.68 -20.69 -6.74
C LEU A 213 7.72 -21.71 -6.13
N GLN A 214 6.53 -21.82 -6.70
CA GLN A 214 5.49 -22.78 -6.31
C GLN A 214 5.30 -23.82 -7.41
N PRO A 215 4.84 -25.05 -7.08
CA PRO A 215 4.38 -26.00 -8.09
C PRO A 215 3.17 -25.41 -8.85
N MET A 216 3.32 -25.18 -10.16
CA MET A 216 2.26 -24.58 -10.97
C MET A 216 0.98 -25.43 -10.98
N ASN A 217 -0.16 -24.79 -10.84
CA ASN A 217 -1.47 -25.44 -10.84
C ASN A 217 -2.37 -24.94 -11.97
N PHE A 218 -2.77 -25.87 -12.84
CA PHE A 218 -3.70 -25.65 -13.96
C PHE A 218 -5.00 -26.45 -13.79
N LYS A 219 -5.19 -27.07 -12.62
CA LYS A 219 -6.39 -27.83 -12.27
C LYS A 219 -7.52 -26.91 -11.88
N ASN A 220 -8.69 -27.15 -12.44
CA ASN A 220 -9.94 -26.57 -11.97
C ASN A 220 -10.25 -27.16 -10.56
N PRO A 221 -10.52 -26.33 -9.53
CA PRO A 221 -10.62 -26.78 -8.14
C PRO A 221 -11.90 -27.57 -7.84
N GLN A 222 -12.97 -27.42 -8.64
CA GLN A 222 -14.20 -28.20 -8.46
C GLN A 222 -14.09 -29.62 -9.02
N THR A 223 -13.30 -29.82 -10.09
CA THR A 223 -13.16 -31.11 -10.77
C THR A 223 -11.85 -31.85 -10.47
N GLY A 224 -10.83 -31.14 -9.95
CA GLY A 224 -9.48 -31.67 -9.72
C GLY A 224 -8.67 -31.96 -10.99
N ASN A 225 -9.24 -31.72 -12.17
CA ASN A 225 -8.65 -31.99 -13.48
C ASN A 225 -8.10 -30.71 -14.11
N VAL A 226 -7.06 -30.85 -14.95
CA VAL A 226 -6.57 -29.75 -15.78
C VAL A 226 -7.67 -29.29 -16.73
N SER A 227 -7.87 -27.98 -16.85
CA SER A 227 -8.97 -27.46 -17.68
C SER A 227 -8.76 -27.76 -19.18
N PRO A 228 -9.84 -27.86 -19.98
CA PRO A 228 -9.74 -27.98 -21.43
C PRO A 228 -8.98 -26.81 -22.07
N TYR A 229 -9.13 -25.60 -21.53
CA TYR A 229 -8.40 -24.41 -21.98
C TYR A 229 -6.89 -24.61 -21.88
N TRP A 230 -6.38 -25.01 -20.70
CA TRP A 230 -4.94 -25.21 -20.51
C TRP A 230 -4.43 -26.38 -21.34
N THR A 231 -5.21 -27.46 -21.45
CA THR A 231 -4.87 -28.61 -22.31
C THR A 231 -4.69 -28.19 -23.76
N GLU A 232 -5.63 -27.41 -24.31
CA GLU A 232 -5.59 -26.90 -25.69
C GLU A 232 -4.47 -25.87 -25.90
N PHE A 233 -4.29 -24.96 -24.94
CA PHE A 233 -3.26 -23.93 -24.97
C PHE A 233 -1.85 -24.53 -25.12
N TYR A 234 -1.47 -25.45 -24.23
CA TYR A 234 -0.15 -26.08 -24.29
C TYR A 234 -0.02 -27.03 -25.48
N ARG A 235 -1.10 -27.73 -25.88
CA ARG A 235 -1.14 -28.53 -27.12
C ARG A 235 -0.84 -27.69 -28.36
N SER A 236 -1.38 -26.48 -28.46
CA SER A 236 -1.12 -25.55 -29.57
C SER A 236 0.35 -25.12 -29.66
N LYS A 237 1.07 -25.18 -28.54
CA LYS A 237 2.51 -24.90 -28.41
C LYS A 237 3.40 -26.13 -28.59
N GLY A 238 2.82 -27.31 -28.83
CA GLY A 238 3.56 -28.58 -28.88
C GLY A 238 4.09 -29.04 -27.51
N MET A 239 3.52 -28.54 -26.42
CA MET A 239 3.98 -28.76 -25.05
C MET A 239 2.97 -29.57 -24.23
N ALA A 240 3.46 -30.30 -23.23
CA ALA A 240 2.61 -30.77 -22.14
C ALA A 240 2.27 -29.60 -21.20
N VAL A 241 1.11 -29.68 -20.53
CA VAL A 241 0.73 -28.72 -19.48
C VAL A 241 1.76 -28.85 -18.34
N PRO A 242 2.45 -27.78 -17.90
CA PRO A 242 3.55 -27.84 -16.94
C PRO A 242 3.05 -27.95 -15.48
N GLN A 243 2.03 -28.77 -15.25
CA GLN A 243 1.44 -29.02 -13.93
C GLN A 243 2.50 -29.56 -12.96
N GLY A 244 2.64 -28.88 -11.81
CA GLY A 244 3.58 -29.24 -10.75
C GLY A 244 5.03 -28.84 -10.99
N LEU A 245 5.38 -28.28 -12.15
CA LEU A 245 6.72 -27.69 -12.36
C LEU A 245 6.84 -26.37 -11.57
N PRO A 246 8.07 -25.95 -11.17
CA PRO A 246 8.27 -24.68 -10.49
C PRO A 246 7.88 -23.49 -11.37
N GLY A 247 7.16 -22.53 -10.80
CA GLY A 247 6.83 -21.26 -11.43
C GLY A 247 6.25 -20.27 -10.43
N THR A 248 5.65 -19.19 -10.92
CA THR A 248 4.99 -18.17 -10.09
C THR A 248 3.65 -17.77 -10.71
N ASN A 249 2.77 -17.16 -9.91
CA ASN A 249 1.61 -16.44 -10.42
C ASN A 249 1.31 -15.24 -9.49
N PRO A 250 0.58 -14.20 -9.97
CA PRO A 250 0.29 -13.03 -9.16
C PRO A 250 -0.57 -13.33 -7.92
N ASN A 251 -1.48 -14.31 -7.98
CA ASN A 251 -2.37 -14.66 -6.87
C ASN A 251 -1.63 -15.26 -5.67
N ASP A 252 -0.66 -16.15 -5.90
CA ASP A 252 0.17 -16.70 -4.82
C ASP A 252 1.25 -15.71 -4.35
N MET A 253 1.75 -14.86 -5.26
CA MET A 253 2.67 -13.78 -4.91
C MET A 253 1.99 -12.75 -3.97
N ALA A 254 0.74 -12.37 -4.23
CA ALA A 254 -0.02 -11.45 -3.37
C ALA A 254 -0.29 -12.01 -1.95
N LYS A 255 -0.23 -13.34 -1.77
CA LYS A 255 -0.37 -14.02 -0.47
C LYS A 255 0.96 -14.15 0.29
N ALA A 256 2.09 -13.76 -0.29
CA ALA A 256 3.39 -13.88 0.36
C ALA A 256 3.48 -13.01 1.64
N ALA A 257 3.95 -13.60 2.74
CA ALA A 257 4.12 -12.90 4.03
C ALA A 257 5.12 -11.73 3.99
N ALA A 258 5.87 -11.58 2.89
CA ALA A 258 6.69 -10.42 2.60
C ALA A 258 5.88 -9.16 2.26
N LEU A 259 4.60 -9.29 1.88
CA LEU A 259 3.74 -8.18 1.45
C LEU A 259 2.59 -7.90 2.43
N ARG A 260 2.07 -6.68 2.38
CA ARG A 260 0.76 -6.30 2.92
C ARG A 260 -0.04 -5.55 1.86
N MET A 261 -1.35 -5.76 1.79
CA MET A 261 -2.23 -4.88 1.02
C MET A 261 -2.21 -3.47 1.63
N VAL A 262 -2.22 -2.43 0.79
CA VAL A 262 -2.33 -1.03 1.21
C VAL A 262 -3.70 -0.46 0.84
N GLY A 263 -4.20 -0.74 -0.37
CA GLY A 263 -5.51 -0.29 -0.82
C GLY A 263 -5.70 -0.46 -2.34
N ARG A 264 -6.83 0.04 -2.85
CA ARG A 264 -7.11 0.15 -4.29
C ARG A 264 -6.66 1.51 -4.81
N LEU A 265 -6.09 1.53 -6.02
CA LEU A 265 -5.57 2.74 -6.66
C LEU A 265 -6.56 3.38 -7.65
N ASN A 266 -7.49 2.60 -8.19
CA ASN A 266 -8.57 3.02 -9.10
C ASN A 266 -9.88 2.23 -8.87
#